data_AF-A0A709RX46-F1
#
_entry.id   AF-A0A709RX46-F1
#
_cell.length_a   1.000
_cell.length_b   1.000
_cell.length_c   1.000
_cell.angle_alpha   90.00
_cell.angle_beta   90.00
_cell.angle_gamma   90.00
#
_symmetry.space_group_name_H-M   'P 1'
#
loop_
_entity.id
_entity.type
_entity.pdbx_description
1 polymer ?
#
loop_
_entity_poly.entity_id
_entity_poly.type
_entity_poly.pdbx_seq_one_letter_code
_entity_poly.pdbx_strand_id
1 'polypeptide(L)'
;MTVSWIKMNGESIKAKFRGLGLTWLSKDEAQAELDRLLENYEEPKSILSELETAQWHYMDLVGVTWSGLFDESVLDIERKENPDLVKVSDGLPIFEDDRCAVFMSTKHSLPLQLCAVYVCSHTW
;
A
#
# COMPACT_ATOMS: atom_id res chain seq x y z
N MET A 1 18.25 4.77 5.66
CA MET A 1 18.18 5.94 4.76
C MET A 1 16.75 6.44 4.81
N THR A 2 16.51 7.68 5.23
CA THR A 2 15.16 8.25 5.25
C THR A 2 14.87 8.79 3.86
N VAL A 3 14.04 8.09 3.09
CA VAL A 3 13.56 8.62 1.80
C VAL A 3 12.48 9.66 2.09
N SER A 4 12.44 10.74 1.32
CA SER A 4 11.40 11.77 1.44
C SER A 4 10.31 11.51 0.41
N TRP A 5 9.05 11.48 0.85
CA TRP A 5 7.88 11.35 -0.02
C TRP A 5 6.74 12.20 0.53
N ILE A 6 5.76 12.50 -0.32
CA ILE A 6 4.59 13.29 0.04
C ILE A 6 3.42 12.35 0.35
N LYS A 7 2.77 12.60 1.50
CA LYS A 7 1.53 11.93 1.91
C LYS A 7 0.33 12.78 1.55
N MET A 8 -0.75 12.15 1.11
CA MET A 8 -2.02 12.85 0.90
C MET A 8 -2.69 13.27 2.21
N ASN A 9 -3.50 14.34 2.17
CA ASN A 9 -4.22 14.84 3.34
C ASN A 9 -5.42 13.96 3.75
N GLY A 10 -5.84 14.11 5.02
CA GLY A 10 -6.83 13.26 5.68
C GLY A 10 -8.28 13.35 5.16
N GLU A 11 -8.68 14.43 4.51
CA GLU A 11 -10.02 14.53 3.91
C GLU A 11 -10.08 13.89 2.53
N SER A 12 -9.01 14.05 1.72
CA SER A 12 -8.93 13.43 0.41
C SER A 12 -8.83 11.90 0.50
N ILE A 13 -8.14 11.36 1.51
CA ILE A 13 -7.97 9.91 1.67
C ILE A 13 -9.29 9.22 2.05
N LYS A 14 -10.09 9.81 2.95
CA LYS A 14 -11.40 9.26 3.34
C LYS A 14 -12.35 9.11 2.16
N ALA A 15 -12.39 10.13 1.28
CA ALA A 15 -13.22 10.10 0.09
C ALA A 15 -12.81 8.98 -0.89
N LYS A 16 -11.51 8.74 -1.04
CA LYS A 16 -10.96 7.69 -1.90
C LYS A 16 -11.29 6.29 -1.40
N PHE A 17 -11.11 6.01 -0.11
CA PHE A 17 -11.49 4.72 0.49
C PHE A 17 -12.99 4.45 0.35
N ARG A 18 -13.84 5.47 0.57
CA ARG A 18 -15.29 5.35 0.33
C ARG A 18 -15.60 4.99 -1.12
N GLY A 19 -14.87 5.54 -2.08
CA GLY A 19 -14.99 5.19 -3.50
C GLY A 19 -14.66 3.73 -3.81
N LEU A 20 -13.87 3.07 -2.96
CA LEU A 20 -13.54 1.64 -3.03
C LEU A 20 -14.53 0.76 -2.25
N GLY A 21 -15.59 1.34 -1.66
CA GLY A 21 -16.50 0.63 -0.77
C GLY A 21 -15.90 0.29 0.60
N LEU A 22 -14.82 0.97 0.99
CA LEU A 22 -14.10 0.76 2.24
C LEU A 22 -14.27 1.93 3.21
N THR A 23 -14.14 1.63 4.50
CA THR A 23 -14.05 2.64 5.55
C THR A 23 -12.58 3.00 5.77
N TRP A 24 -12.24 4.28 5.77
CA TRP A 24 -10.93 4.73 6.22
C TRP A 24 -10.87 4.62 7.76
N LEU A 25 -9.82 3.99 8.25
CA LEU A 25 -9.58 3.80 9.68
C LEU A 25 -8.35 4.61 10.11
N SER A 26 -8.38 5.15 11.33
CA SER A 26 -7.16 5.63 11.96
C SER A 26 -6.16 4.48 12.18
N LYS A 27 -4.90 4.80 12.46
CA LYS A 27 -3.85 3.80 12.64
C LYS A 27 -4.23 2.73 13.69
N ASP A 28 -4.74 3.17 14.84
CA ASP A 28 -5.08 2.27 15.94
C ASP A 28 -6.31 1.42 15.62
N GLU A 29 -7.33 2.01 14.99
CA GLU A 29 -8.52 1.27 14.51
C GLU A 29 -8.14 0.25 13.43
N ALA A 30 -7.23 0.63 12.53
CA ALA A 30 -6.73 -0.25 11.48
C ALA A 30 -5.91 -1.39 12.07
N GLN A 31 -5.07 -1.15 13.08
CA GLN A 31 -4.33 -2.22 13.74
C GLN A 31 -5.27 -3.22 14.43
N ALA A 32 -6.27 -2.72 15.17
CA ALA A 32 -7.25 -3.59 15.84
C ALA A 32 -8.07 -4.43 14.83
N GLU A 33 -8.47 -3.83 13.71
CA GLU A 33 -9.18 -4.55 12.65
C GLU A 33 -8.26 -5.54 11.92
N LEU A 34 -6.97 -5.22 11.74
CA LEU A 34 -6.00 -6.14 11.14
C LEU A 34 -5.86 -7.39 11.99
N ASP A 35 -5.66 -7.21 13.29
CA ASP A 35 -5.52 -8.31 14.26
C ASP A 35 -6.77 -9.20 14.22
N ARG A 36 -7.97 -8.60 14.25
CA ARG A 36 -9.25 -9.31 14.14
C ARG A 36 -9.40 -10.09 12.83
N LEU A 37 -8.98 -9.53 11.70
CA LEU A 37 -9.07 -10.22 10.41
C LEU A 37 -8.11 -11.41 10.35
N LEU A 38 -6.88 -11.23 10.86
CA LEU A 38 -5.83 -12.25 10.87
C LEU A 38 -6.17 -13.47 11.73
N GLU A 39 -7.02 -13.34 12.75
CA GLU A 39 -7.53 -14.48 13.55
C GLU A 39 -8.23 -15.56 12.70
N ASN A 40 -8.73 -15.20 11.51
CA ASN A 40 -9.43 -16.12 10.62
C ASN A 40 -8.49 -16.90 9.68
N TYR A 41 -7.19 -16.62 9.71
CA TYR A 41 -6.20 -17.28 8.86
C TYR A 41 -5.46 -18.36 9.63
N GLU A 42 -5.21 -19.50 8.98
CA GLU A 42 -4.44 -20.61 9.57
C GLU A 42 -2.98 -20.20 9.83
N GLU A 43 -2.41 -19.36 8.95
CA GLU A 43 -1.03 -18.89 9.03
C GLU A 43 -0.92 -17.34 9.01
N PRO A 44 -1.29 -16.65 10.09
CA PRO A 44 -1.32 -15.18 10.13
C PRO A 44 0.02 -14.51 9.81
N LYS A 45 1.12 -15.15 10.21
CA LYS A 45 2.49 -14.66 9.94
C LYS A 45 2.85 -14.73 8.46
N SER A 46 2.38 -15.75 7.75
CA SER A 46 2.60 -15.89 6.31
C SER A 46 1.88 -14.77 5.56
N ILE A 47 0.61 -14.55 5.90
CA ILE A 47 -0.21 -13.47 5.33
C ILE A 47 0.37 -12.08 5.61
N LEU A 48 0.87 -11.84 6.83
CA LEU A 48 1.57 -10.59 7.15
C LEU A 48 2.81 -10.38 6.28
N SER A 49 3.59 -11.43 6.04
CA SER A 49 4.77 -11.37 5.17
C SER A 49 4.39 -11.09 3.71
N GLU A 50 3.27 -11.63 3.23
CA GLU A 50 2.75 -11.34 1.89
C GLU A 50 2.28 -9.88 1.77
N LEU A 51 1.56 -9.37 2.78
CA LEU A 51 1.12 -7.97 2.85
C LEU A 51 2.32 -7.01 2.86
N GLU A 52 3.33 -7.31 3.67
CA GLU A 52 4.57 -6.53 3.73
C GLU A 52 5.27 -6.51 2.36
N THR A 53 5.47 -7.69 1.76
CA THR A 53 6.10 -7.81 0.43
C THR A 53 5.32 -7.03 -0.64
N ALA A 54 3.99 -7.08 -0.60
CA ALA A 54 3.15 -6.37 -1.54
C ALA A 54 3.20 -4.85 -1.37
N GLN A 55 3.29 -4.35 -0.14
CA GLN A 55 3.50 -2.93 0.15
C GLN A 55 4.88 -2.48 -0.34
N TRP A 56 5.94 -3.23 -0.06
CA TRP A 56 7.30 -2.94 -0.54
C TRP A 56 7.35 -2.89 -2.07
N HIS A 57 6.63 -3.79 -2.76
CA HIS A 57 6.54 -3.76 -4.21
C HIS A 57 5.96 -2.43 -4.70
N TYR A 58 4.86 -1.98 -4.09
CA TYR A 58 4.27 -0.68 -4.44
C TYR A 58 5.24 0.48 -4.17
N MET A 59 5.92 0.47 -3.02
CA MET A 59 6.87 1.53 -2.65
C MET A 59 8.06 1.61 -3.61
N ASP A 60 8.61 0.47 -4.02
CA ASP A 60 9.67 0.42 -5.03
C ASP A 60 9.13 0.86 -6.41
N LEU A 61 7.93 0.42 -6.78
CA LEU A 61 7.28 0.81 -8.04
C LEU A 61 7.13 2.34 -8.15
N VAL A 62 6.64 3.00 -7.10
CA VAL A 62 6.43 4.45 -7.10
C VAL A 62 7.68 5.26 -6.74
N GLY A 63 8.82 4.59 -6.55
CA GLY A 63 10.11 5.25 -6.26
C GLY A 63 10.21 5.83 -4.85
N VAL A 64 9.37 5.37 -3.93
CA VAL A 64 9.44 5.71 -2.50
C VAL A 64 10.60 4.96 -1.82
N THR A 65 10.90 3.74 -2.28
CA THR A 65 12.04 2.95 -1.81
C THR A 65 12.81 2.33 -2.97
N TRP A 66 13.98 1.79 -2.64
CA TRP A 66 14.76 0.91 -3.50
C TRP A 66 15.22 -0.27 -2.66
N SER A 67 14.26 -1.11 -2.26
CA SER A 67 14.50 -2.19 -1.30
C SER A 67 15.46 -3.25 -1.85
N GLY A 68 15.54 -3.38 -3.19
CA GLY A 68 16.26 -4.44 -3.87
C GLY A 68 15.53 -5.79 -3.86
N LEU A 69 14.28 -5.82 -3.38
CA LEU A 69 13.43 -7.03 -3.40
C LEU A 69 12.88 -7.32 -4.80
N PHE A 70 12.79 -6.30 -5.66
CA PHE A 70 12.26 -6.39 -7.02
C PHE A 70 13.30 -5.94 -8.03
N ASP A 71 13.39 -6.66 -9.15
CA ASP A 71 14.31 -6.35 -10.23
C ASP A 71 13.95 -5.01 -10.90
N GLU A 72 14.95 -4.14 -11.09
CA GLU A 72 14.75 -2.80 -11.62
C GLU A 72 14.14 -2.81 -13.03
N SER A 73 14.53 -3.78 -13.87
CA SER A 73 13.97 -3.90 -15.22
C SER A 73 12.50 -4.32 -15.21
N VAL A 74 12.09 -5.12 -14.22
CA VAL A 74 10.68 -5.47 -14.00
C VAL A 74 9.90 -4.25 -13.53
N LEU A 75 10.42 -3.52 -12.53
CA LEU A 75 9.78 -2.29 -12.05
C LEU A 75 9.61 -1.26 -13.17
N ASP A 76 10.59 -1.13 -14.07
CA ASP A 76 10.50 -0.22 -15.21
C ASP A 76 9.42 -0.59 -16.22
N ILE A 77 9.19 -1.89 -16.44
CA ILE A 77 8.06 -2.36 -17.25
C ILE A 77 6.75 -2.04 -16.54
N GLU A 78 6.63 -2.37 -15.27
CA GLU A 78 5.41 -2.14 -14.49
C GLU A 78 5.05 -0.66 -14.38
N ARG A 79 6.04 0.24 -14.26
CA ARG A 79 5.83 1.70 -14.29
C ARG A 79 5.27 2.18 -15.63
N LYS A 80 5.74 1.60 -16.74
CA LYS A 80 5.23 1.91 -18.09
C LYS A 80 3.80 1.39 -18.30
N GLU A 81 3.48 0.25 -17.70
CA GLU A 81 2.13 -0.32 -17.73
C GLU A 81 1.16 0.43 -16.80
N ASN A 82 1.67 1.03 -15.73
CA ASN A 82 0.88 1.72 -14.70
C ASN A 82 1.33 3.17 -14.47
N PRO A 83 1.34 4.03 -15.52
CA PRO A 83 1.86 5.39 -15.40
C PRO A 83 1.09 6.23 -14.38
N ASP A 84 -0.20 5.93 -14.17
CA ASP A 84 -1.06 6.64 -13.22
C ASP A 84 -0.68 6.44 -11.75
N LEU A 85 0.10 5.39 -11.43
CA LEU A 85 0.58 5.12 -10.07
C LEU A 85 1.83 5.95 -9.73
N VAL A 86 2.62 6.32 -10.73
CA VAL A 86 3.88 7.03 -10.54
C VAL A 86 3.62 8.54 -10.51
N LYS A 87 3.41 9.07 -9.30
CA LYS A 87 3.15 10.50 -9.10
C LYS A 87 4.29 11.17 -8.34
N VAL A 88 4.60 12.39 -8.77
CA VAL A 88 5.64 13.23 -8.17
C VAL A 88 5.06 14.63 -7.93
N SER A 89 5.33 15.21 -6.77
CA SER A 89 5.07 16.62 -6.46
C SER A 89 6.31 17.21 -5.82
N ASP A 90 6.70 18.42 -6.22
CA ASP A 90 7.91 19.09 -5.72
C ASP A 90 9.19 18.23 -5.80
N GLY A 91 9.29 17.37 -6.81
CA GLY A 91 10.41 16.44 -7.01
C GLY A 91 10.41 15.23 -6.07
N LEU A 92 9.38 15.04 -5.24
CA LEU A 92 9.23 13.90 -4.34
C LEU A 92 8.11 12.96 -4.81
N PRO A 93 8.30 11.64 -4.68
CA PRO A 93 7.25 10.67 -4.98
C PRO A 93 6.06 10.85 -4.02
N ILE A 94 4.84 10.58 -4.50
CA ILE A 94 3.62 10.62 -3.70
C ILE A 94 3.20 9.21 -3.33
N PHE A 95 3.04 8.95 -2.04
CA PHE A 95 2.46 7.69 -1.56
C PHE A 95 0.96 7.86 -1.31
N GLU A 96 0.15 7.11 -2.07
CA GLU A 96 -1.32 7.09 -1.97
C GLU A 96 -1.79 5.75 -1.39
N ASP A 97 -2.33 5.76 -0.17
CA ASP A 97 -2.76 4.54 0.55
C ASP A 97 -3.82 3.73 -0.20
N ASP A 98 -4.78 4.42 -0.81
CA ASP A 98 -5.84 3.80 -1.59
C ASP A 98 -5.29 3.06 -2.81
N ARG A 99 -4.29 3.65 -3.47
CA ARG A 99 -3.61 3.04 -4.62
C ARG A 99 -2.70 1.89 -4.20
N CYS A 100 -2.02 2.01 -3.06
CA CYS A 100 -1.25 0.91 -2.49
C CYS A 100 -2.16 -0.30 -2.20
N ALA A 101 -3.29 -0.09 -1.52
CA ALA A 101 -4.22 -1.16 -1.20
C ALA A 101 -4.80 -1.84 -2.46
N VAL A 102 -5.19 -1.04 -3.46
CA VAL A 102 -5.67 -1.57 -4.75
C VAL A 102 -4.57 -2.35 -5.47
N PHE A 103 -3.35 -1.80 -5.54
CA PHE A 103 -2.21 -2.47 -6.18
C PHE A 103 -1.91 -3.80 -5.51
N MET A 104 -1.82 -3.84 -4.17
CA MET A 104 -1.60 -5.07 -3.42
C MET A 104 -2.68 -6.11 -3.75
N SER A 105 -3.94 -5.70 -3.79
CA SER A 105 -5.05 -6.59 -4.09
C SER A 105 -5.01 -7.13 -5.53
N THR A 106 -4.75 -6.28 -6.52
CA THR A 106 -4.76 -6.68 -7.93
C THR A 106 -3.51 -7.42 -8.36
N LYS A 107 -2.34 -6.97 -7.90
CA LYS A 107 -1.04 -7.51 -8.33
C LYS A 107 -0.67 -8.79 -7.59
N HIS A 108 -0.99 -8.86 -6.29
CA HIS A 108 -0.64 -9.99 -5.42
C HIS A 108 -1.85 -10.86 -5.06
N SER A 109 -3.03 -10.58 -5.63
CA SER A 109 -4.27 -11.35 -5.39
C SER A 109 -4.70 -11.40 -3.92
N LEU A 110 -4.37 -10.37 -3.15
CA LEU A 110 -4.70 -10.25 -1.74
C LEU A 110 -6.11 -9.64 -1.55
N PRO A 111 -6.86 -9.98 -0.48
CA PRO A 111 -8.17 -9.39 -0.22
C PRO A 111 -8.08 -7.87 -0.01
N LEU A 112 -8.82 -7.09 -0.79
CA LEU A 112 -8.76 -5.63 -0.77
C LEU A 112 -8.97 -5.03 0.62
N GLN A 113 -9.93 -5.56 1.40
CA GLN A 113 -10.17 -5.11 2.77
C GLN A 113 -8.95 -5.33 3.67
N LEU A 114 -8.28 -6.48 3.52
CA LEU A 114 -7.08 -6.80 4.30
C LEU A 114 -5.91 -5.88 3.92
N CYS A 115 -5.70 -5.63 2.63
CA CYS A 115 -4.68 -4.69 2.16
C CYS A 115 -4.92 -3.28 2.69
N ALA A 116 -6.16 -2.80 2.60
CA ALA A 116 -6.55 -1.47 3.06
C ALA A 116 -6.29 -1.27 4.55
N VAL A 117 -6.71 -2.23 5.37
CA VAL A 117 -6.50 -2.21 6.81
C VAL A 117 -5.00 -2.28 7.14
N TYR A 118 -4.24 -3.14 6.46
CA TYR A 118 -2.78 -3.23 6.63
C TYR A 118 -2.06 -1.92 6.32
N VAL A 119 -2.37 -1.30 5.18
CA VAL A 119 -1.77 -0.02 4.78
C VAL A 119 -2.11 1.08 5.78
N CYS A 120 -3.35 1.13 6.27
CA CYS A 120 -3.76 2.11 7.29
C CYS A 120 -3.09 1.87 8.65
N SER A 121 -2.78 0.62 9.04
CA SER A 121 -2.08 0.34 10.30
C SER A 121 -0.57 0.63 10.22
N HIS A 122 0.01 0.57 9.02
CA HIS A 122 1.42 0.82 8.76
C HIS A 122 1.67 2.21 8.17
N THR A 123 0.90 3.23 8.57
CA THR A 123 1.26 4.63 8.28
C THR A 123 2.53 5.00 9.06
N TRP A 124 3.62 5.24 8.31
CA TRP A 124 4.93 5.74 8.74
C TRP A 124 4.99 7.27 8.67
#